data_AF-A0A3L6EJG7-F1
#
_entry.id   AF-A0A3L6EJG7-F1
#
_cell.length_a   1.000
_cell.length_b   1.000
_cell.length_c   1.000
_cell.angle_alpha   90.00
_cell.angle_beta   90.00
_cell.angle_gamma   90.00
#
_symmetry.space_group_name_H-M   'P 1'
#
loop_
_entity.id
_entity.type
_entity.pdbx_description
1 polymer ?
#
loop_
_entity_poly.entity_id
_entity_poly.type
_entity_poly.pdbx_seq_one_letter_code
_entity_poly.pdbx_strand_id
1 'polypeptide(L)'
;MAPSLVVSARHGHAHAVPHRRGRRQRVVVASSGGASPPPKLVTFLGKGGSGKTTAATIAAQYYASEGFKTCLVVQSQDPTAEHLMGSKIGNSLTECVANLSAIKLETGKLLLEPLDRLKKVDAQVNFTQGILEGIVGEELGVLPGMDSICLVLALQKLLNFFSSGRSNSQSEFDVIVYDCNNTEEILRLIGAADRARSYLRYVRDLAEKTDIGRLASPSLLKLIYDSARPNGKTSEGRLSTEIWNEIEQLLEKISVWFADPSKLACFLIMDPRTSISVSSALRYWGCTTQASGQICGAFGYTEDPSEMHREVAQKFLPLSLSFLPFLPNDSSVDWSRALSSLSQNTKEQLRNASTWVYPSVSFDSVQKSVTLFMPGFDKSEIKLYQYRGGSELLIEAGDQRRVIKLPLTMQGKVQGAKFVDRNLIVSIR
;
A
#
# COMPACT_ATOMS: atom_id res chain seq x y z
N MET A 1 75.55 -5.15 -33.41
CA MET A 1 75.59 -4.94 -34.87
C MET A 1 74.33 -5.54 -35.50
N ALA A 2 73.87 -4.99 -36.62
CA ALA A 2 72.76 -5.50 -37.44
C ALA A 2 73.32 -6.46 -38.54
N PRO A 3 72.59 -6.96 -39.57
CA PRO A 3 71.19 -6.73 -39.97
C PRO A 3 70.40 -8.02 -40.39
N SER A 4 69.06 -8.07 -40.39
CA SER A 4 68.04 -7.81 -41.45
C SER A 4 67.95 -8.75 -42.68
N LEU A 5 66.72 -9.22 -42.98
CA LEU A 5 66.04 -9.45 -44.29
C LEU A 5 64.51 -9.59 -43.96
N VAL A 6 63.44 -9.21 -44.68
CA VAL A 6 63.11 -8.73 -46.06
C VAL A 6 62.66 -9.83 -47.05
N VAL A 7 61.48 -9.81 -47.72
CA VAL A 7 60.18 -9.12 -47.49
C VAL A 7 59.06 -9.71 -48.42
N SER A 8 57.77 -9.32 -48.23
CA SER A 8 56.60 -9.48 -49.16
C SER A 8 55.96 -10.88 -49.35
N ALA A 9 54.72 -11.06 -49.86
CA ALA A 9 53.47 -10.25 -49.86
C ALA A 9 52.30 -11.02 -50.53
N ARG A 10 51.06 -10.47 -50.45
CA ARG A 10 49.77 -10.92 -51.07
C ARG A 10 49.07 -12.10 -50.36
N HIS A 11 47.75 -12.28 -50.37
CA HIS A 11 46.50 -11.46 -50.46
C HIS A 11 45.38 -12.49 -50.71
N GLY A 12 44.23 -12.38 -50.03
CA GLY A 12 43.08 -13.28 -50.25
C GLY A 12 41.97 -13.05 -49.23
N HIS A 13 40.76 -12.74 -49.69
CA HIS A 13 39.61 -12.43 -48.83
C HIS A 13 38.75 -13.66 -48.52
N ALA A 14 38.22 -13.71 -47.30
CA ALA A 14 36.96 -14.38 -46.98
C ALA A 14 36.24 -13.59 -45.87
N HIS A 15 34.93 -13.33 -46.03
CA HIS A 15 34.11 -12.64 -45.03
C HIS A 15 33.47 -13.63 -44.06
N ALA A 16 33.43 -13.27 -42.77
CA ALA A 16 32.55 -13.87 -41.78
C ALA A 16 32.04 -12.79 -40.81
N VAL A 17 30.72 -12.71 -40.58
CA VAL A 17 30.09 -11.66 -39.76
C VAL A 17 29.93 -12.15 -38.30
N PRO A 18 30.45 -11.42 -37.29
CA PRO A 18 30.31 -11.82 -35.90
C PRO A 18 28.93 -11.44 -35.33
N HIS A 19 28.01 -12.41 -35.23
CA HIS A 19 26.73 -12.22 -34.54
C HIS A 19 26.93 -11.93 -33.05
N ARG A 20 26.78 -10.65 -32.67
CA ARG A 20 26.96 -10.16 -31.30
C ARG A 20 25.76 -10.51 -30.41
N ARG A 21 25.66 -11.78 -29.97
CA ARG A 21 24.61 -12.23 -29.01
C ARG A 21 24.66 -11.39 -27.74
N GLY A 22 23.58 -10.64 -27.46
CA GLY A 22 23.46 -9.79 -26.29
C GLY A 22 23.52 -10.60 -24.99
N ARG A 23 24.52 -10.31 -24.15
CA ARG A 23 24.74 -10.98 -22.86
C ARG A 23 23.70 -10.47 -21.84
N ARG A 24 22.51 -11.10 -21.80
CA ARG A 24 21.49 -10.85 -20.75
C ARG A 24 22.16 -10.91 -19.37
N GLN A 25 22.24 -9.77 -18.68
CA GLN A 25 22.64 -9.74 -17.28
C GLN A 25 21.50 -10.34 -16.44
N ARG A 26 21.59 -11.65 -16.15
CA ARG A 26 20.88 -12.23 -15.02
C ARG A 26 21.41 -11.56 -13.75
N VAL A 27 20.62 -10.67 -13.16
CA VAL A 27 20.80 -10.29 -11.76
C VAL A 27 20.41 -11.51 -10.93
N VAL A 28 21.39 -12.38 -10.68
CA VAL A 28 21.26 -13.44 -9.69
C VAL A 28 21.27 -12.76 -8.33
N VAL A 29 20.11 -12.67 -7.69
CA VAL A 29 20.03 -12.33 -6.26
C VAL A 29 20.70 -13.47 -5.52
N ALA A 30 21.97 -13.29 -5.16
CA ALA A 30 22.73 -14.28 -4.42
C ALA A 30 22.13 -14.39 -3.01
N SER A 31 21.45 -15.51 -2.74
CA SER A 31 20.82 -15.78 -1.46
C SER A 31 21.85 -16.13 -0.39
N SER A 32 22.55 -15.11 0.11
CA SER A 32 23.12 -15.17 1.46
C SER A 32 21.98 -15.44 2.44
N GLY A 33 22.21 -16.31 3.43
CA GLY A 33 21.17 -16.92 4.26
C GLY A 33 20.47 -16.00 5.26
N GLY A 34 19.73 -15.00 4.76
CA GLY A 34 18.73 -14.23 5.50
C GLY A 34 17.31 -14.66 5.14
N ALA A 35 16.32 -14.14 5.87
CA ALA A 35 14.91 -14.34 5.53
C ALA A 35 14.58 -13.70 4.16
N SER A 36 13.65 -14.31 3.42
CA SER A 36 13.05 -13.69 2.23
C SER A 36 12.50 -12.30 2.58
N PRO A 37 12.64 -11.28 1.71
CA PRO A 37 12.04 -9.97 1.95
C PRO A 37 10.51 -10.12 2.15
N PRO A 38 9.88 -9.24 2.94
CA PRO A 38 8.42 -9.26 3.09
C PRO A 38 7.75 -8.93 1.74
N PRO A 39 6.60 -9.55 1.43
CA PRO A 39 5.89 -9.33 0.17
C PRO A 39 5.51 -7.86 -0.06
N LYS A 40 5.61 -7.44 -1.32
CA LYS A 40 5.20 -6.10 -1.78
C LYS A 40 3.71 -6.09 -2.07
N LEU A 41 2.95 -5.25 -1.36
CA LEU A 41 1.56 -4.96 -1.68
C LEU A 41 1.48 -3.89 -2.78
N VAL A 42 0.66 -4.11 -3.79
CA VAL A 42 0.44 -3.23 -4.94
C VAL A 42 -1.05 -2.93 -5.02
N THR A 43 -1.44 -1.66 -5.19
CA THR A 43 -2.85 -1.29 -5.33
C THR A 43 -3.05 -0.04 -6.18
N PHE A 44 -4.28 0.17 -6.62
CA PHE A 44 -4.65 1.12 -7.66
C PHE A 44 -5.75 2.06 -7.17
N LEU A 45 -5.52 3.37 -7.30
CA LEU A 45 -6.38 4.44 -6.77
C LEU A 45 -6.96 5.24 -7.91
N GLY A 46 -8.29 5.38 -7.97
CA GLY A 46 -8.96 6.00 -9.11
C GLY A 46 -10.49 5.97 -9.01
N LYS A 47 -11.15 6.82 -9.79
CA LYS A 47 -12.63 6.97 -9.77
C LYS A 47 -13.31 5.62 -10.08
N GLY A 48 -14.57 5.45 -9.66
CA GLY A 48 -15.43 4.40 -10.22
C GLY A 48 -15.42 4.44 -11.76
N GLY A 49 -15.28 3.28 -12.40
CA GLY A 49 -15.15 3.17 -13.87
C GLY A 49 -13.78 3.51 -14.47
N SER A 50 -12.77 3.89 -13.69
CA SER A 50 -11.44 4.27 -14.24
C SER A 50 -10.56 3.10 -14.72
N GLY A 51 -10.96 1.84 -14.49
CA GLY A 51 -10.16 0.65 -14.85
C GLY A 51 -9.28 0.08 -13.73
N LYS A 52 -9.61 0.33 -12.45
CA LYS A 52 -8.84 -0.19 -11.28
C LYS A 52 -8.65 -1.72 -11.32
N THR A 53 -9.74 -2.47 -11.44
CA THR A 53 -9.71 -3.94 -11.54
C THR A 53 -8.89 -4.40 -12.73
N THR A 54 -9.06 -3.78 -13.90
CA THR A 54 -8.27 -4.05 -15.10
C THR A 54 -6.77 -3.83 -14.85
N ALA A 55 -6.39 -2.74 -14.19
CA ALA A 55 -5.00 -2.45 -13.82
C ALA A 55 -4.44 -3.45 -12.80
N ALA A 56 -5.26 -3.87 -11.83
CA ALA A 56 -4.90 -4.91 -10.86
C ALA A 56 -4.65 -6.26 -11.54
N THR A 57 -5.55 -6.69 -12.44
CA THR A 57 -5.38 -7.94 -13.20
C THR A 57 -4.17 -7.88 -14.13
N ILE A 58 -3.98 -6.79 -14.88
CA ILE A 58 -2.80 -6.59 -15.74
C ILE A 58 -1.50 -6.65 -14.91
N ALA A 59 -1.46 -5.98 -13.75
CA ALA A 59 -0.28 -6.00 -12.88
C ALA A 59 -0.02 -7.40 -12.29
N ALA A 60 -1.06 -8.12 -11.87
CA ALA A 60 -0.91 -9.45 -11.31
C ALA A 60 -0.39 -10.47 -12.35
N GLN A 61 -0.97 -10.46 -13.55
CA GLN A 61 -0.50 -11.22 -14.71
C GLN A 61 0.94 -10.84 -15.10
N TYR A 62 1.28 -9.55 -15.02
CA TYR A 62 2.63 -9.06 -15.28
C TYR A 62 3.65 -9.62 -14.29
N TYR A 63 3.43 -9.50 -12.97
CA TYR A 63 4.36 -10.01 -11.95
C TYR A 63 4.54 -11.53 -12.04
N ALA A 64 3.47 -12.29 -12.27
CA ALA A 64 3.55 -13.74 -12.47
C ALA A 64 4.37 -14.12 -13.74
N SER A 65 4.22 -13.37 -14.83
CA SER A 65 5.00 -13.57 -16.07
C SER A 65 6.50 -13.26 -15.92
N GLU A 66 6.86 -12.41 -14.96
CA GLU A 66 8.24 -12.11 -14.59
C GLU A 66 8.82 -13.12 -13.58
N GLY A 67 8.01 -14.08 -13.12
CA GLY A 67 8.42 -15.16 -12.23
C GLY A 67 8.22 -14.89 -10.73
N PHE A 68 7.53 -13.81 -10.35
CA PHE A 68 7.17 -13.55 -8.95
C PHE A 68 5.93 -14.36 -8.56
N LYS A 69 5.97 -15.02 -7.40
CA LYS A 69 4.77 -15.61 -6.80
C LYS A 69 3.80 -14.49 -6.44
N THR A 70 2.65 -14.48 -7.09
CA THR A 70 1.72 -13.34 -7.08
C THR A 70 0.35 -13.77 -6.57
N CYS A 71 -0.24 -12.98 -5.67
CA CYS A 71 -1.61 -13.15 -5.20
C CYS A 71 -2.48 -11.95 -5.61
N LEU A 72 -3.56 -12.19 -6.37
CA LEU A 72 -4.59 -11.20 -6.68
C LEU A 72 -5.70 -11.25 -5.63
N VAL A 73 -5.79 -10.22 -4.78
CA VAL A 73 -6.79 -10.09 -3.72
C VAL A 73 -7.90 -9.15 -4.21
N VAL A 74 -9.11 -9.67 -4.36
CA VAL A 74 -10.27 -8.94 -4.91
C VAL A 74 -11.28 -8.66 -3.80
N GLN A 75 -11.60 -7.38 -3.53
CA GLN A 75 -12.67 -7.01 -2.57
C GLN A 75 -14.01 -6.69 -3.25
N SER A 76 -14.03 -6.42 -4.56
CA SER A 76 -15.29 -6.20 -5.28
C SER A 76 -16.08 -7.50 -5.43
N GLN A 77 -17.41 -7.38 -5.39
CA GLN A 77 -18.32 -8.53 -5.54
C GLN A 77 -18.76 -8.76 -6.98
N ASP A 78 -18.59 -7.78 -7.86
CA ASP A 78 -18.87 -7.89 -9.30
C ASP A 78 -17.91 -8.88 -10.00
N PRO A 79 -18.27 -9.39 -11.20
CA PRO A 79 -17.52 -10.45 -11.86
C PRO A 79 -16.33 -9.97 -12.72
N THR A 80 -15.99 -8.67 -12.76
CA THR A 80 -14.98 -8.13 -13.69
C THR A 80 -13.63 -8.82 -13.55
N ALA A 81 -13.17 -9.07 -12.32
CA ALA A 81 -11.91 -9.78 -12.08
C ALA A 81 -11.95 -11.23 -12.57
N GLU A 82 -13.07 -11.93 -12.35
CA GLU A 82 -13.26 -13.33 -12.75
C GLU A 82 -13.33 -13.47 -14.28
N HIS A 83 -13.99 -12.51 -14.93
CA HIS A 83 -14.12 -12.41 -16.39
C HIS A 83 -12.77 -12.12 -17.08
N LEU A 84 -12.01 -11.13 -16.59
CA LEU A 84 -10.67 -10.83 -17.11
C LEU A 84 -9.69 -11.99 -16.90
N MET A 85 -9.78 -12.71 -15.77
CA MET A 85 -8.95 -13.87 -15.49
C MET A 85 -9.39 -15.14 -16.27
N GLY A 86 -10.62 -15.19 -16.76
CA GLY A 86 -11.21 -16.39 -17.37
C GLY A 86 -11.47 -17.53 -16.38
N SER A 87 -11.48 -17.24 -15.08
CA SER A 87 -11.58 -18.22 -13.99
C SER A 87 -12.38 -17.66 -12.82
N LYS A 88 -13.24 -18.49 -12.20
CA LYS A 88 -13.95 -18.12 -10.98
C LYS A 88 -12.98 -17.92 -9.81
N ILE A 89 -13.21 -16.90 -8.98
CA ILE A 89 -12.34 -16.56 -7.84
C ILE A 89 -13.14 -16.74 -6.55
N GLY A 90 -12.83 -17.79 -5.79
CA GLY A 90 -13.50 -18.11 -4.54
C GLY A 90 -12.92 -17.38 -3.31
N ASN A 91 -13.54 -17.63 -2.15
CA ASN A 91 -13.05 -17.20 -0.84
C ASN A 91 -11.83 -18.01 -0.33
N SER A 92 -11.42 -19.03 -1.06
CA SER A 92 -10.18 -19.79 -0.88
C SER A 92 -9.15 -19.38 -1.93
N LEU A 93 -7.87 -19.41 -1.56
CA LEU A 93 -6.77 -19.23 -2.50
C LEU A 93 -6.87 -20.25 -3.65
N THR A 94 -6.92 -19.76 -4.88
CA THR A 94 -7.08 -20.56 -6.10
C THR A 94 -5.95 -20.22 -7.08
N GLU A 95 -5.17 -21.19 -7.56
CA GLU A 95 -4.20 -20.94 -8.63
C GLU A 95 -4.94 -20.77 -9.97
N CYS A 96 -4.72 -19.63 -10.64
CA CYS A 96 -5.36 -19.31 -11.92
C CYS A 96 -4.44 -19.62 -13.10
N VAL A 97 -3.16 -19.23 -13.00
CA VAL A 97 -2.06 -19.59 -13.91
C VAL A 97 -0.77 -19.71 -13.09
N ALA A 98 0.28 -20.30 -13.67
CA ALA A 98 1.55 -20.50 -12.97
C ALA A 98 2.09 -19.19 -12.35
N ASN A 99 2.42 -19.24 -11.06
CA ASN A 99 2.82 -18.11 -10.20
C ASN A 99 1.72 -17.05 -9.94
N LEU A 100 0.46 -17.27 -10.33
CA LEU A 100 -0.65 -16.36 -10.04
C LEU A 100 -1.82 -17.08 -9.37
N SER A 101 -1.96 -16.88 -8.07
CA SER A 101 -3.15 -17.25 -7.32
C SER A 101 -4.09 -16.05 -7.15
N ALA A 102 -5.37 -16.30 -6.96
CA ALA A 102 -6.37 -15.29 -6.63
C ALA A 102 -7.23 -15.69 -5.42
N ILE A 103 -7.78 -14.69 -4.73
CA ILE A 103 -8.73 -14.87 -3.63
C ILE A 103 -9.71 -13.68 -3.58
N LYS A 104 -11.00 -13.97 -3.39
CA LYS A 104 -12.09 -13.00 -3.24
C LYS A 104 -12.38 -12.80 -1.75
N LEU A 105 -12.31 -11.56 -1.27
CA LEU A 105 -12.62 -11.23 0.11
C LEU A 105 -14.14 -11.12 0.28
N GLU A 106 -14.68 -11.93 1.18
CA GLU A 106 -16.10 -11.90 1.57
C GLU A 106 -16.20 -11.55 3.06
N THR A 107 -16.45 -10.28 3.38
CA THR A 107 -16.47 -9.76 4.77
C THR A 107 -17.36 -10.57 5.71
N GLY A 108 -18.53 -11.02 5.22
CA GLY A 108 -19.46 -11.88 5.96
C GLY A 108 -18.90 -13.24 6.37
N LYS A 109 -17.92 -13.78 5.62
CA LYS A 109 -17.19 -15.00 6.00
C LYS A 109 -15.92 -14.69 6.80
N LEU A 110 -15.25 -13.56 6.49
CA LEU A 110 -14.02 -13.14 7.16
C LEU A 110 -14.22 -12.71 8.62
N LEU A 111 -15.44 -12.30 9.02
CA LEU A 111 -15.77 -11.96 10.41
C LEU A 111 -15.92 -13.17 11.34
N LEU A 112 -16.20 -14.37 10.78
CA LEU A 112 -16.48 -15.58 11.56
C LEU A 112 -15.27 -16.04 12.37
N GLU A 113 -14.08 -16.12 11.77
CA GLU A 113 -12.87 -16.58 12.46
C GLU A 113 -12.39 -15.62 13.59
N PRO A 114 -12.40 -14.28 13.41
CA PRO A 114 -12.19 -13.33 14.51
C PRO A 114 -13.21 -13.46 15.65
N LEU A 115 -14.50 -13.65 15.32
CA LEU A 115 -15.54 -13.89 16.33
C LEU A 115 -15.25 -15.19 17.10
N ASP A 116 -14.93 -16.26 16.39
CA ASP A 116 -14.57 -17.57 16.97
C ASP A 116 -13.40 -17.48 17.93
N ARG A 117 -12.36 -16.69 17.59
CA ARG A 117 -11.22 -16.42 18.48
C ARG A 117 -11.66 -15.63 19.71
N LEU A 118 -12.51 -14.61 19.56
CA LEU A 118 -13.04 -13.82 20.67
C LEU A 118 -13.87 -14.69 21.62
N LYS A 119 -14.76 -15.54 21.09
CA LYS A 119 -15.55 -16.53 21.85
C LYS A 119 -14.64 -17.51 22.61
N LYS A 120 -13.59 -18.03 21.95
CA LYS A 120 -12.63 -18.98 22.57
C LYS A 120 -11.79 -18.36 23.68
N VAL A 121 -11.43 -17.07 23.59
CA VAL A 121 -10.74 -16.36 24.68
C VAL A 121 -11.71 -15.99 25.80
N ASP A 122 -12.93 -15.54 25.49
CA ASP A 122 -13.93 -15.24 26.53
C ASP A 122 -14.32 -16.49 27.33
N ALA A 123 -14.45 -17.65 26.70
CA ALA A 123 -14.67 -18.92 27.41
C ALA A 123 -13.54 -19.29 28.40
N GLN A 124 -12.33 -18.71 28.27
CA GLN A 124 -11.21 -18.92 29.19
C GLN A 124 -11.16 -17.87 30.32
N VAL A 125 -11.54 -16.61 30.04
CA VAL A 125 -11.50 -15.51 31.04
C VAL A 125 -12.85 -15.19 31.68
N ASN A 126 -13.93 -15.77 31.15
CA ASN A 126 -15.34 -15.56 31.48
C ASN A 126 -15.72 -14.08 31.69
N PHE A 127 -15.27 -13.20 30.80
CA PHE A 127 -15.46 -11.75 30.93
C PHE A 127 -16.90 -11.34 30.58
N THR A 128 -17.53 -11.98 29.59
CA THR A 128 -18.93 -11.69 29.23
C THR A 128 -19.97 -12.62 29.86
N GLN A 129 -19.58 -13.47 30.81
CA GLN A 129 -20.50 -14.37 31.53
C GLN A 129 -21.32 -15.30 30.59
N GLY A 130 -20.70 -15.73 29.49
CA GLY A 130 -21.32 -16.57 28.46
C GLY A 130 -22.11 -15.82 27.38
N ILE A 131 -22.27 -14.49 27.45
CA ILE A 131 -23.03 -13.72 26.45
C ILE A 131 -22.45 -13.88 25.04
N LEU A 132 -21.12 -13.88 24.88
CA LEU A 132 -20.46 -14.10 23.58
C LEU A 132 -20.67 -15.53 23.05
N GLU A 133 -20.86 -16.54 23.91
CA GLU A 133 -21.05 -17.93 23.48
C GLU A 133 -22.33 -18.08 22.64
N GLY A 134 -23.41 -17.41 23.06
CA GLY A 134 -24.71 -17.44 22.39
C GLY A 134 -24.80 -16.69 21.05
N ILE A 135 -23.75 -15.97 20.62
CA ILE A 135 -23.76 -15.26 19.33
C ILE A 135 -23.52 -16.26 18.19
N VAL A 136 -24.51 -16.38 17.30
CA VAL A 136 -24.38 -17.07 16.00
C VAL A 136 -23.69 -16.11 15.02
N GLY A 137 -22.58 -16.53 14.40
CA GLY A 137 -21.78 -15.64 13.55
C GLY A 137 -22.46 -15.35 12.21
N GLU A 138 -23.21 -16.31 11.70
CA GLU A 138 -23.96 -16.30 10.44
C GLU A 138 -25.17 -15.36 10.47
N GLU A 139 -25.64 -14.96 11.66
CA GLU A 139 -26.70 -13.96 11.86
C GLU A 139 -26.17 -12.51 11.84
N LEU A 140 -24.85 -12.31 11.89
CA LEU A 140 -24.25 -10.98 11.97
C LEU A 140 -24.18 -10.30 10.59
N GLY A 141 -25.02 -9.29 10.39
CA GLY A 141 -24.92 -8.37 9.26
C GLY A 141 -23.60 -7.58 9.27
N VAL A 142 -22.98 -7.43 8.09
CA VAL A 142 -21.76 -6.63 7.91
C VAL A 142 -22.07 -5.15 8.13
N LEU A 143 -21.42 -4.54 9.13
CA LEU A 143 -21.55 -3.11 9.43
C LEU A 143 -20.55 -2.26 8.62
N PRO A 144 -20.88 -1.00 8.28
CA PRO A 144 -19.98 -0.10 7.56
C PRO A 144 -18.58 0.01 8.20
N GLY A 145 -17.54 -0.29 7.43
CA GLY A 145 -16.14 -0.27 7.88
C GLY A 145 -15.61 -1.61 8.42
N MET A 146 -16.45 -2.64 8.56
CA MET A 146 -15.97 -4.00 8.85
C MET A 146 -15.13 -4.57 7.72
N ASP A 147 -15.43 -4.21 6.47
CA ASP A 147 -14.66 -4.61 5.28
C ASP A 147 -13.20 -4.19 5.39
N SER A 148 -12.96 -2.95 5.83
CA SER A 148 -11.63 -2.38 6.03
C SER A 148 -10.84 -3.13 7.10
N ILE A 149 -11.51 -3.53 8.18
CA ILE A 149 -10.91 -4.31 9.27
C ILE A 149 -10.60 -5.74 8.81
N CYS A 150 -11.53 -6.38 8.09
CA CYS A 150 -11.35 -7.71 7.53
C CYS A 150 -10.24 -7.73 6.46
N LEU A 151 -10.08 -6.65 5.69
CA LEU A 151 -8.95 -6.44 4.78
C LEU A 151 -7.61 -6.38 5.56
N VAL A 152 -7.52 -5.68 6.69
CA VAL A 152 -6.30 -5.70 7.53
C VAL A 152 -6.01 -7.12 8.02
N LEU A 153 -7.03 -7.85 8.48
CA LEU A 153 -6.88 -9.22 9.00
C LEU A 153 -6.53 -10.24 7.90
N ALA A 154 -7.00 -10.04 6.67
CA ALA A 154 -6.62 -10.84 5.50
C ALA A 154 -5.17 -10.53 5.05
N LEU A 155 -4.83 -9.26 4.92
CA LEU A 155 -3.46 -8.80 4.59
C LEU A 155 -2.46 -9.21 5.68
N GLN A 156 -2.84 -9.20 6.95
CA GLN A 156 -2.05 -9.71 8.08
C GLN A 156 -1.61 -11.16 7.87
N LYS A 157 -2.53 -12.02 7.40
CA LYS A 157 -2.26 -13.44 7.11
C LYS A 157 -1.36 -13.57 5.89
N LEU A 158 -1.76 -12.98 4.75
CA LEU A 158 -1.07 -13.15 3.48
C LEU A 158 0.34 -12.54 3.46
N LEU A 159 0.54 -11.40 4.14
CA LEU A 159 1.83 -10.70 4.21
C LEU A 159 2.73 -11.20 5.36
N ASN A 160 2.27 -12.14 6.20
CA ASN A 160 2.96 -12.63 7.40
C ASN A 160 3.46 -11.53 8.37
N PHE A 161 2.79 -10.37 8.38
CA PHE A 161 3.15 -9.14 9.09
C PHE A 161 3.53 -9.31 10.58
N PHE A 162 2.98 -10.34 11.24
CA PHE A 162 2.98 -10.51 12.71
C PHE A 162 3.78 -11.74 13.17
N SER A 163 4.54 -12.39 12.28
CA SER A 163 5.30 -13.62 12.57
C SER A 163 6.56 -13.36 13.39
N SER A 164 6.38 -12.91 14.63
CA SER A 164 7.43 -12.56 15.61
C SER A 164 8.11 -13.79 16.24
N GLY A 165 8.74 -14.61 15.40
CA GLY A 165 9.80 -15.54 15.83
C GLY A 165 9.70 -16.97 15.29
N ARG A 166 10.84 -17.45 14.76
CA ARG A 166 11.26 -18.86 14.58
C ARG A 166 10.37 -19.84 13.81
N SER A 167 9.18 -19.46 13.35
CA SER A 167 8.51 -20.21 12.28
C SER A 167 9.22 -19.93 10.95
N ASN A 168 9.79 -20.96 10.32
CA ASN A 168 10.40 -20.87 8.97
C ASN A 168 9.36 -20.83 7.85
N SER A 169 8.15 -20.31 8.12
CA SER A 169 7.15 -19.97 7.11
C SER A 169 7.68 -18.80 6.27
N GLN A 170 8.36 -19.13 5.18
CA GLN A 170 8.61 -18.21 4.06
C GLN A 170 7.29 -17.51 3.67
N SER A 171 7.35 -16.29 3.14
CA SER A 171 6.14 -15.75 2.52
C SER A 171 5.77 -16.60 1.32
N GLU A 172 4.48 -16.90 1.19
CA GLU A 172 3.95 -17.68 0.08
C GLU A 172 4.04 -16.90 -1.24
N PHE A 173 4.07 -15.57 -1.16
CA PHE A 173 4.08 -14.65 -2.29
C PHE A 173 5.25 -13.66 -2.20
N ASP A 174 5.75 -13.22 -3.35
CA ASP A 174 6.66 -12.08 -3.47
C ASP A 174 5.88 -10.77 -3.63
N VAL A 175 4.71 -10.85 -4.29
CA VAL A 175 3.85 -9.70 -4.60
C VAL A 175 2.39 -10.03 -4.29
N ILE A 176 1.69 -9.10 -3.65
CA ILE A 176 0.23 -9.14 -3.53
C ILE A 176 -0.34 -7.95 -4.28
N VAL A 177 -1.24 -8.19 -5.23
CA VAL A 177 -1.97 -7.12 -5.92
C VAL A 177 -3.39 -7.08 -5.34
N TYR A 178 -3.71 -5.97 -4.67
CA TYR A 178 -5.02 -5.74 -4.06
C TYR A 178 -5.88 -4.86 -4.98
N ASP A 179 -6.93 -5.45 -5.55
CA ASP A 179 -7.96 -4.72 -6.27
C ASP A 179 -8.95 -4.08 -5.30
N CYS A 180 -8.88 -2.75 -5.23
CA CYS A 180 -9.65 -1.94 -4.31
C CYS A 180 -10.95 -1.45 -4.97
N ASN A 181 -12.09 -1.91 -4.45
CA ASN A 181 -13.41 -1.41 -4.86
C ASN A 181 -13.55 0.11 -4.55
N ASN A 182 -13.22 0.53 -3.33
CA ASN A 182 -13.42 1.87 -2.80
C ASN A 182 -12.09 2.60 -2.48
N THR A 183 -11.68 3.52 -3.34
CA THR A 183 -10.44 4.29 -3.17
C THR A 183 -10.39 5.13 -1.89
N GLU A 184 -11.52 5.55 -1.29
CA GLU A 184 -11.48 6.22 0.02
C GLU A 184 -11.17 5.28 1.18
N GLU A 185 -11.52 4.01 1.04
CA GLU A 185 -11.36 3.00 2.09
C GLU A 185 -9.89 2.65 2.29
N ILE A 186 -9.16 2.39 1.19
CA ILE A 186 -7.71 2.21 1.20
C ILE A 186 -6.96 3.48 1.64
N LEU A 187 -7.47 4.68 1.32
CA LEU A 187 -6.91 5.94 1.84
C LEU A 187 -7.07 6.05 3.37
N ARG A 188 -8.23 5.65 3.90
CA ARG A 188 -8.47 5.58 5.35
C ARG A 188 -7.61 4.49 6.01
N LEU A 189 -7.37 3.35 5.35
CA LEU A 189 -6.47 2.28 5.80
C LEU A 189 -4.99 2.71 5.86
N ILE A 190 -4.45 3.33 4.80
CA ILE A 190 -3.05 3.79 4.77
C ILE A 190 -2.77 4.72 5.96
N GLY A 191 -3.70 5.64 6.27
CA GLY A 191 -3.62 6.52 7.43
C GLY A 191 -4.13 5.93 8.75
N ALA A 192 -4.61 4.69 8.79
CA ALA A 192 -5.31 4.13 9.95
C ALA A 192 -4.39 3.95 11.16
N ALA A 193 -3.14 3.56 10.95
CA ALA A 193 -2.20 3.30 12.05
C ALA A 193 -1.87 4.56 12.87
N ASP A 194 -1.57 5.69 12.20
CA ASP A 194 -1.35 7.00 12.84
C ASP A 194 -2.61 7.48 13.60
N ARG A 195 -3.80 7.31 13.00
CA ARG A 195 -5.09 7.68 13.59
C ARG A 195 -5.39 6.82 14.82
N ALA A 196 -5.23 5.51 14.69
CA ALA A 196 -5.42 4.53 15.76
C ALA A 196 -4.52 4.84 16.96
N ARG A 197 -3.22 5.14 16.77
CA ARG A 197 -2.34 5.58 17.87
C ARG A 197 -2.84 6.84 18.58
N SER A 198 -3.46 7.77 17.85
CA SER A 198 -4.02 8.96 18.46
C SER A 198 -5.25 8.66 19.31
N TYR A 199 -6.19 7.83 18.82
CA TYR A 199 -7.34 7.36 19.60
C TYR A 199 -6.91 6.49 20.80
N LEU A 200 -5.97 5.57 20.60
CA LEU A 200 -5.43 4.68 21.63
C LEU A 200 -4.91 5.46 22.84
N ARG A 201 -4.29 6.62 22.62
CA ARG A 201 -3.84 7.52 23.69
C ARG A 201 -5.00 8.01 24.56
N TYR A 202 -6.13 8.42 23.95
CA TYR A 202 -7.30 8.86 24.71
C TYR A 202 -7.99 7.70 25.44
N VAL A 203 -8.03 6.50 24.85
CA VAL A 203 -8.56 5.30 25.54
C VAL A 203 -7.65 4.91 26.71
N ARG A 204 -6.32 5.00 26.54
CA ARG A 204 -5.34 4.79 27.61
C ARG A 204 -5.43 5.84 28.70
N ASP A 205 -5.58 7.11 28.35
CA ASP A 205 -5.84 8.20 29.31
C ASP A 205 -7.11 7.92 30.12
N LEU A 206 -8.21 7.49 29.48
CA LEU A 206 -9.45 7.12 30.15
C LEU A 206 -9.27 5.91 31.09
N ALA A 207 -8.55 4.88 30.63
CA ALA A 207 -8.24 3.67 31.38
C ALA A 207 -7.36 3.93 32.62
N GLU A 208 -6.35 4.80 32.51
CA GLU A 208 -5.41 5.11 33.59
C GLU A 208 -5.94 6.18 34.57
N LYS A 209 -6.83 7.08 34.12
CA LYS A 209 -7.26 8.26 34.91
C LYS A 209 -8.69 8.22 35.47
N THR A 210 -9.48 7.17 35.19
CA THR A 210 -10.83 7.01 35.76
C THR A 210 -10.98 5.73 36.57
N ASP A 211 -11.82 5.74 37.59
CA ASP A 211 -11.96 4.58 38.50
C ASP A 211 -12.56 3.37 37.80
N ILE A 212 -13.59 3.60 36.97
CA ILE A 212 -14.20 2.56 36.11
C ILE A 212 -13.17 2.03 35.09
N GLY A 213 -12.38 2.92 34.49
CA GLY A 213 -11.30 2.56 33.58
C GLY A 213 -10.23 1.68 34.24
N ARG A 214 -9.76 2.05 35.44
CA ARG A 214 -8.76 1.28 36.20
C ARG A 214 -9.27 -0.09 36.63
N LEU A 215 -10.57 -0.22 36.93
CA LEU A 215 -11.21 -1.49 37.29
C LEU A 215 -11.37 -2.42 36.08
N ALA A 216 -11.98 -1.94 34.99
CA ALA A 216 -12.46 -2.79 33.90
C ALA A 216 -11.47 -2.96 32.73
N SER A 217 -10.60 -1.97 32.49
CA SER A 217 -9.72 -1.99 31.31
C SER A 217 -8.72 -3.16 31.26
N PRO A 218 -8.09 -3.66 32.35
CA PRO A 218 -7.08 -4.71 32.24
C PRO A 218 -7.64 -6.00 31.60
N SER A 219 -8.83 -6.41 32.02
CA SER A 219 -9.51 -7.61 31.50
C SER A 219 -9.99 -7.42 30.06
N LEU A 220 -10.60 -6.27 29.74
CA LEU A 220 -11.06 -5.97 28.39
C LEU A 220 -9.90 -5.87 27.38
N LEU A 221 -8.79 -5.23 27.78
CA LEU A 221 -7.58 -5.13 26.97
C LEU A 221 -6.95 -6.51 26.73
N LYS A 222 -6.90 -7.37 27.76
CA LYS A 222 -6.44 -8.76 27.59
C LYS A 222 -7.32 -9.53 26.61
N LEU A 223 -8.64 -9.48 26.76
CA LEU A 223 -9.59 -10.16 25.87
C LEU A 223 -9.41 -9.76 24.40
N ILE A 224 -9.30 -8.45 24.13
CA ILE A 224 -9.08 -7.91 22.77
C ILE A 224 -7.69 -8.29 22.24
N TYR A 225 -6.65 -8.20 23.07
CA TYR A 225 -5.27 -8.48 22.67
C TYR A 225 -5.02 -9.98 22.39
N ASP A 226 -5.53 -10.87 23.24
CA ASP A 226 -5.36 -12.32 23.09
C ASP A 226 -6.21 -12.88 21.94
N SER A 227 -7.41 -12.34 21.67
CA SER A 227 -8.23 -12.73 20.52
C SER A 227 -7.69 -12.24 19.18
N ALA A 228 -7.00 -11.08 19.15
CA ALA A 228 -6.30 -10.59 17.97
C ALA A 228 -5.07 -11.44 17.58
N ARG A 229 -4.48 -12.19 18.53
CA ARG A 229 -3.31 -13.04 18.28
C ARG A 229 -3.67 -14.31 17.51
N PRO A 230 -3.05 -14.60 16.35
CA PRO A 230 -3.41 -15.76 15.52
C PRO A 230 -3.17 -17.13 16.17
N ASN A 231 -2.32 -17.20 17.19
CA ASN A 231 -2.01 -18.44 17.91
C ASN A 231 -2.82 -18.64 19.20
N GLY A 232 -3.76 -17.74 19.55
CA GLY A 232 -4.62 -17.87 20.74
C GLY A 232 -3.89 -18.00 22.09
N LYS A 233 -2.61 -17.62 22.16
CA LYS A 233 -1.78 -17.76 23.38
C LYS A 233 -2.06 -16.61 24.34
N THR A 234 -2.62 -16.97 25.50
CA THR A 234 -2.97 -16.06 26.59
C THR A 234 -1.79 -15.18 27.03
N SER A 235 -2.07 -13.92 27.38
CA SER A 235 -1.08 -13.00 27.95
C SER A 235 -0.93 -13.18 29.47
N GLU A 236 -0.92 -14.42 29.95
CA GLU A 236 -0.76 -14.70 31.38
C GLU A 236 0.54 -14.13 31.95
N GLY A 237 0.45 -13.54 33.15
CA GLY A 237 1.55 -12.83 33.81
C GLY A 237 1.90 -11.45 33.24
N ARG A 238 1.38 -11.04 32.07
CA ARG A 238 1.70 -9.74 31.46
C ARG A 238 0.95 -8.57 32.10
N LEU A 239 1.63 -7.44 32.20
CA LEU A 239 1.06 -6.19 32.72
C LEU A 239 0.28 -5.44 31.63
N SER A 240 -0.79 -4.73 32.02
CA SER A 240 -1.58 -3.92 31.08
C SER A 240 -0.74 -2.83 30.38
N THR A 241 0.28 -2.31 31.06
CA THR A 241 1.26 -1.36 30.50
C THR A 241 2.13 -1.97 29.41
N GLU A 242 2.49 -3.25 29.50
CA GLU A 242 3.21 -3.98 28.45
C GLU A 242 2.33 -4.19 27.22
N ILE A 243 1.07 -4.58 27.44
CA ILE A 243 0.06 -4.75 26.38
C ILE A 243 -0.15 -3.43 25.63
N TRP A 244 -0.35 -2.31 26.35
CA TRP A 244 -0.46 -0.98 25.75
C TRP A 244 0.78 -0.62 24.90
N ASN A 245 1.98 -0.84 25.44
CA ASN A 245 3.23 -0.48 24.77
C ASN A 245 3.48 -1.35 23.53
N GLU A 246 3.13 -2.65 23.56
CA GLU A 246 3.21 -3.51 22.38
C GLU A 246 2.20 -3.11 21.29
N ILE A 247 0.97 -2.73 21.65
CA ILE A 247 -0.03 -2.23 20.69
C ILE A 247 0.47 -0.93 20.03
N GLU A 248 1.07 0.01 20.79
CA GLU A 248 1.63 1.22 20.18
C GLU A 248 2.83 0.92 19.27
N GLN A 249 3.79 0.10 19.69
CA GLN A 249 4.91 -0.33 18.84
C GLN A 249 4.44 -1.06 17.58
N LEU A 250 3.36 -1.84 17.67
CA LEU A 250 2.77 -2.55 16.55
C LEU A 250 2.17 -1.58 15.53
N LEU A 251 1.34 -0.62 15.99
CA LEU A 251 0.78 0.40 15.12
C LEU A 251 1.88 1.29 14.51
N GLU A 252 2.96 1.57 15.23
CA GLU A 252 4.12 2.29 14.70
C GLU A 252 4.83 1.52 13.58
N LYS A 253 5.06 0.22 13.74
CA LYS A 253 5.60 -0.66 12.69
C LYS A 253 4.70 -0.71 11.45
N ILE A 254 3.38 -0.78 11.65
CA ILE A 254 2.40 -0.78 10.57
C ILE A 254 2.40 0.56 9.82
N SER A 255 2.45 1.70 10.54
CA SER A 255 2.54 3.04 9.92
C SER A 255 3.81 3.20 9.07
N VAL A 256 4.97 2.79 9.59
CA VAL A 256 6.24 2.81 8.84
C VAL A 256 6.23 1.86 7.64
N TRP A 257 5.44 0.77 7.68
CA TRP A 257 5.27 -0.14 6.55
C TRP A 257 4.42 0.48 5.43
N PHE A 258 3.25 1.08 5.75
CA PHE A 258 2.39 1.73 4.75
C PHE A 258 3.01 3.01 4.16
N ALA A 259 3.96 3.63 4.86
CA ALA A 259 4.72 4.79 4.37
C ALA A 259 5.90 4.41 3.43
N ASP A 260 6.22 3.13 3.26
CA ASP A 260 7.40 2.65 2.51
C ASP A 260 7.02 2.13 1.10
N PRO A 261 7.46 2.79 0.01
CA PRO A 261 7.11 2.43 -1.37
C PRO A 261 7.76 1.12 -1.86
N SER A 262 8.73 0.57 -1.13
CA SER A 262 9.24 -0.79 -1.39
C SER A 262 8.26 -1.87 -0.91
N LYS A 263 7.39 -1.55 0.05
CA LYS A 263 6.42 -2.48 0.66
C LYS A 263 4.98 -2.22 0.23
N LEU A 264 4.58 -0.96 0.08
CA LEU A 264 3.29 -0.53 -0.46
C LEU A 264 3.49 0.33 -1.72
N ALA A 265 3.18 -0.23 -2.89
CA ALA A 265 3.16 0.52 -4.15
C ALA A 265 1.72 0.92 -4.54
N CYS A 266 1.33 2.15 -4.25
CA CYS A 266 0.09 2.75 -4.75
C CYS A 266 0.31 3.45 -6.10
N PHE A 267 -0.56 3.18 -7.07
CA PHE A 267 -0.55 3.85 -8.38
C PHE A 267 -1.89 4.54 -8.66
N LEU A 268 -1.86 5.68 -9.34
CA LEU A 268 -3.06 6.39 -9.78
C LEU A 268 -3.56 5.83 -11.12
N ILE A 269 -4.87 5.62 -11.25
CA ILE A 269 -5.55 5.17 -12.48
C ILE A 269 -6.58 6.22 -12.91
N MET A 270 -6.59 6.56 -14.20
CA MET A 270 -7.54 7.51 -14.80
C MET A 270 -7.81 7.21 -16.28
N ASP A 271 -8.96 7.66 -16.78
CA ASP A 271 -9.15 7.89 -18.23
C ASP A 271 -8.67 9.32 -18.52
N PRO A 272 -7.53 9.50 -19.23
CA PRO A 272 -6.92 10.80 -19.43
C PRO A 272 -7.72 11.72 -20.38
N ARG A 273 -8.63 11.16 -21.19
CA ARG A 273 -9.53 11.92 -22.08
C ARG A 273 -10.55 12.72 -21.27
N THR A 274 -10.82 12.31 -20.03
CA THR A 274 -11.84 12.93 -19.17
C THR A 274 -11.22 13.78 -18.06
N SER A 275 -11.39 15.10 -18.17
CA SER A 275 -10.88 16.09 -17.19
C SER A 275 -11.29 15.77 -15.74
N ILE A 276 -12.48 15.20 -15.54
CA ILE A 276 -12.99 14.78 -14.22
C ILE A 276 -12.18 13.61 -13.65
N SER A 277 -11.77 12.63 -14.46
CA SER A 277 -10.98 11.48 -14.00
C SER A 277 -9.53 11.88 -13.70
N VAL A 278 -8.94 12.73 -14.55
CA VAL A 278 -7.64 13.38 -14.29
C VAL A 278 -7.67 14.18 -12.97
N SER A 279 -8.70 14.99 -12.76
CA SER A 279 -8.86 15.78 -11.53
C SER A 279 -9.10 14.90 -10.29
N SER A 280 -9.83 13.79 -10.45
CA SER A 280 -10.03 12.81 -9.39
C SER A 280 -8.70 12.14 -8.99
N ALA A 281 -7.87 11.75 -9.97
CA ALA A 281 -6.55 11.16 -9.71
C ALA A 281 -5.59 12.16 -9.06
N LEU A 282 -5.59 13.44 -9.47
CA LEU A 282 -4.85 14.50 -8.77
C LEU A 282 -5.29 14.64 -7.31
N ARG A 283 -6.60 14.61 -7.03
CA ARG A 283 -7.12 14.68 -5.66
C ARG A 283 -6.76 13.45 -4.82
N TYR A 284 -6.84 12.25 -5.39
CA TYR A 284 -6.41 11.03 -4.70
C TYR A 284 -4.90 11.02 -4.41
N TRP A 285 -4.06 11.64 -5.24
CA TRP A 285 -2.65 11.89 -4.93
C TRP A 285 -2.52 12.71 -3.63
N GLY A 286 -3.20 13.85 -3.56
CA GLY A 286 -3.25 14.72 -2.38
C GLY A 286 -3.72 13.99 -1.12
N CYS A 287 -4.84 13.26 -1.22
CA CYS A 287 -5.37 12.48 -0.09
C CYS A 287 -4.40 11.38 0.35
N THR A 288 -3.69 10.72 -0.58
CA THR A 288 -2.66 9.72 -0.24
C THR A 288 -1.52 10.37 0.53
N THR A 289 -1.03 11.53 0.08
CA THR A 289 0.03 12.29 0.73
C THR A 289 -0.40 12.86 2.11
N GLN A 290 -1.69 13.13 2.31
CA GLN A 290 -2.25 13.45 3.63
C GLN A 290 -2.50 12.22 4.51
N ALA A 291 -2.65 11.02 3.94
CA ALA A 291 -2.72 9.77 4.68
C ALA A 291 -1.33 9.23 5.11
N SER A 292 -0.25 10.00 4.97
CA SER A 292 1.16 9.57 5.14
C SER A 292 1.67 8.54 4.11
N GLY A 293 0.86 8.16 3.11
CA GLY A 293 1.26 7.25 2.03
C GLY A 293 2.00 7.93 0.88
N GLN A 294 2.44 7.11 -0.08
CA GLN A 294 3.17 7.56 -1.27
C GLN A 294 2.52 7.02 -2.55
N ILE A 295 2.59 7.81 -3.63
CA ILE A 295 2.22 7.38 -4.99
C ILE A 295 3.51 7.07 -5.75
N CYS A 296 3.60 5.86 -6.32
CA CYS A 296 4.76 5.38 -7.06
C CYS A 296 4.71 5.72 -8.57
N GLY A 297 3.58 6.26 -9.04
CA GLY A 297 3.36 6.68 -10.42
C GLY A 297 1.88 6.72 -10.79
N ALA A 298 1.60 7.11 -12.03
CA ALA A 298 0.26 7.15 -12.60
C ALA A 298 0.19 6.32 -13.90
N PHE A 299 -0.99 5.77 -14.20
CA PHE A 299 -1.30 5.14 -15.48
C PHE A 299 -2.58 5.73 -16.10
N GLY A 300 -2.52 6.04 -17.39
CA GLY A 300 -3.70 6.25 -18.21
C GLY A 300 -4.26 4.92 -18.72
N TYR A 301 -5.59 4.79 -18.69
CA TYR A 301 -6.35 3.71 -19.35
C TYR A 301 -7.24 4.33 -20.43
N THR A 302 -6.96 4.03 -21.70
CA THR A 302 -7.63 4.58 -22.88
C THR A 302 -7.42 3.64 -24.07
N GLU A 303 -8.39 3.59 -24.99
CA GLU A 303 -8.32 2.80 -26.23
C GLU A 303 -7.22 3.32 -27.17
N ASP A 304 -7.10 4.64 -27.26
CA ASP A 304 -6.02 5.31 -28.00
C ASP A 304 -5.09 6.07 -27.01
N PRO A 305 -3.83 5.63 -26.85
CA PRO A 305 -2.82 6.36 -26.08
C PRO A 305 -2.24 7.58 -26.81
N SER A 306 -2.41 7.69 -28.13
CA SER A 306 -1.73 8.67 -28.98
C SER A 306 -2.35 10.08 -28.92
N GLU A 307 -3.65 10.19 -28.62
CA GLU A 307 -4.32 11.48 -28.42
C GLU A 307 -3.88 12.24 -27.14
N MET A 308 -3.05 11.64 -26.28
CA MET A 308 -2.81 12.20 -24.94
C MET A 308 -1.75 13.30 -24.87
N HIS A 309 -2.18 14.52 -25.17
CA HIS A 309 -2.03 15.69 -24.30
C HIS A 309 -0.80 15.69 -23.35
N ARG A 310 0.31 16.26 -23.82
CA ARG A 310 1.52 16.59 -23.01
C ARG A 310 1.18 17.33 -21.70
N GLU A 311 0.11 18.10 -21.71
CA GLU A 311 -0.45 18.83 -20.56
C GLU A 311 -0.89 17.93 -19.40
N VAL A 312 -1.44 16.74 -19.68
CA VAL A 312 -1.87 15.80 -18.62
C VAL A 312 -0.64 15.27 -17.89
N ALA A 313 0.42 14.90 -18.61
CA ALA A 313 1.70 14.51 -17.99
C ALA A 313 2.29 15.65 -17.13
N GLN A 314 2.24 16.90 -17.60
CA GLN A 314 2.69 18.07 -16.83
C GLN A 314 1.90 18.27 -15.52
N LYS A 315 0.60 17.91 -15.47
CA LYS A 315 -0.20 17.94 -14.24
C LYS A 315 0.28 16.92 -13.20
N PHE A 316 0.87 15.79 -13.61
CA PHE A 316 1.37 14.76 -12.70
C PHE A 316 2.85 14.85 -12.33
N LEU A 317 3.65 15.69 -13.00
CA LEU A 317 5.06 15.92 -12.60
C LEU A 317 5.17 16.25 -11.09
N PRO A 318 6.11 15.63 -10.35
CA PRO A 318 7.23 14.82 -10.82
C PRO A 318 6.95 13.31 -10.99
N LEU A 319 5.71 12.83 -10.84
CA LEU A 319 5.39 11.41 -11.09
C LEU A 319 5.55 11.07 -12.58
N SER A 320 5.96 9.82 -12.85
CA SER A 320 5.83 9.24 -14.18
C SER A 320 4.37 8.90 -14.48
N LEU A 321 3.91 9.32 -15.66
CA LEU A 321 2.63 8.92 -16.24
C LEU A 321 2.91 7.96 -17.40
N SER A 322 2.53 6.70 -17.23
CA SER A 322 2.63 5.64 -18.23
C SER A 322 1.25 5.22 -18.72
N PHE A 323 1.15 4.21 -19.59
CA PHE A 323 -0.13 3.66 -20.04
C PHE A 323 -0.23 2.16 -19.78
N LEU A 324 -1.47 1.70 -19.58
CA LEU A 324 -1.84 0.28 -19.58
C LEU A 324 -2.60 -0.03 -20.88
N PRO A 325 -2.47 -1.25 -21.45
CA PRO A 325 -3.21 -1.64 -22.63
C PRO A 325 -4.71 -1.69 -22.33
N PHE A 326 -5.52 -1.18 -23.26
CA PHE A 326 -6.96 -1.39 -23.23
C PHE A 326 -7.29 -2.86 -23.49
N LEU A 327 -8.19 -3.44 -22.69
CA LEU A 327 -8.66 -4.82 -22.85
C LEU A 327 -10.11 -4.79 -23.37
N PRO A 328 -10.46 -5.55 -24.45
CA PRO A 328 -11.84 -5.65 -24.92
C PRO A 328 -12.73 -6.34 -23.88
N ASN A 329 -13.94 -5.83 -23.67
CA ASN A 329 -14.86 -6.39 -22.67
C ASN A 329 -15.45 -7.75 -23.09
N ASP A 330 -15.64 -8.01 -24.38
CA ASP A 330 -16.53 -9.08 -24.86
C ASP A 330 -15.81 -10.38 -25.30
N SER A 331 -14.51 -10.48 -25.07
CA SER A 331 -13.67 -11.62 -25.53
C SER A 331 -12.66 -12.04 -24.47
N SER A 332 -12.27 -13.33 -24.46
CA SER A 332 -11.18 -13.82 -23.61
C SER A 332 -9.87 -13.07 -23.90
N VAL A 333 -9.19 -12.64 -22.82
CA VAL A 333 -8.03 -11.77 -22.92
C VAL A 333 -6.81 -12.56 -23.40
N ASP A 334 -6.24 -12.17 -24.54
CA ASP A 334 -4.90 -12.60 -24.96
C ASP A 334 -3.84 -11.90 -24.09
N TRP A 335 -3.58 -12.50 -22.93
CA TRP A 335 -2.57 -12.03 -21.97
C TRP A 335 -1.16 -11.98 -22.57
N SER A 336 -0.84 -12.82 -23.57
CA SER A 336 0.46 -12.76 -24.25
C SER A 336 0.61 -11.45 -25.04
N ARG A 337 -0.45 -11.04 -25.74
CA ARG A 337 -0.52 -9.77 -26.47
C ARG A 337 -0.56 -8.58 -25.52
N ALA A 338 -1.40 -8.62 -24.48
CA ALA A 338 -1.51 -7.53 -23.51
C ALA A 338 -0.19 -7.27 -22.75
N LEU A 339 0.52 -8.33 -22.34
CA LEU A 339 1.81 -8.16 -21.65
C LEU A 339 2.96 -7.79 -22.61
N SER A 340 2.87 -8.15 -23.88
CA SER A 340 3.85 -7.69 -24.89
C SER A 340 3.70 -6.20 -25.23
N SER A 341 2.47 -5.67 -25.30
CA SER A 341 2.21 -4.26 -25.62
C SER A 341 2.48 -3.27 -24.48
N LEU A 342 2.61 -3.73 -23.23
CA LEU A 342 3.10 -2.92 -22.11
C LEU A 342 4.44 -2.25 -22.46
N SER A 343 4.51 -0.92 -22.39
CA SER A 343 5.74 -0.17 -22.68
C SER A 343 6.86 -0.48 -21.68
N GLN A 344 8.12 -0.23 -22.06
CA GLN A 344 9.26 -0.42 -21.16
C GLN A 344 9.11 0.46 -19.90
N ASN A 345 8.67 1.71 -20.04
CA ASN A 345 8.38 2.61 -18.92
C ASN A 345 7.29 2.05 -17.99
N THR A 346 6.22 1.47 -18.56
CA THR A 346 5.14 0.83 -17.78
C THR A 346 5.69 -0.35 -16.96
N LYS A 347 6.54 -1.18 -17.57
CA LYS A 347 7.19 -2.34 -16.93
C LYS A 347 8.16 -1.92 -15.81
N GLU A 348 8.97 -0.90 -16.07
CA GLU A 348 9.89 -0.33 -15.08
C GLU A 348 9.15 0.36 -13.93
N GLN A 349 8.05 1.08 -14.18
CA GLN A 349 7.22 1.72 -13.17
C GLN A 349 6.55 0.70 -12.22
N LEU A 350 6.13 -0.47 -12.73
CA LEU A 350 5.60 -1.55 -11.90
C LEU A 350 6.71 -2.21 -11.05
N ARG A 351 7.83 -2.60 -11.67
CA ARG A 351 8.97 -3.22 -10.96
C ARG A 351 9.56 -2.26 -9.90
N ASN A 352 10.06 -1.12 -10.35
CA ASN A 352 10.98 -0.22 -9.63
C ASN A 352 10.25 0.92 -8.90
N ALA A 353 9.06 0.63 -8.35
CA ALA A 353 8.16 1.58 -7.67
C ALA A 353 8.83 2.46 -6.58
N SER A 354 9.97 2.04 -6.03
CA SER A 354 10.72 2.72 -4.98
C SER A 354 11.80 3.71 -5.48
N THR A 355 12.06 3.84 -6.78
CA THR A 355 13.24 4.58 -7.29
C THR A 355 13.08 6.11 -7.31
N TRP A 356 11.86 6.64 -7.31
CA TRP A 356 11.59 8.09 -7.28
C TRP A 356 10.58 8.45 -6.18
N VAL A 357 11.11 8.78 -5.00
CA VAL A 357 10.32 9.22 -3.84
C VAL A 357 10.36 10.74 -3.75
N TYR A 358 9.23 11.40 -4.00
CA TYR A 358 9.08 12.82 -3.67
C TYR A 358 8.70 12.96 -2.19
N PRO A 359 9.48 13.67 -1.36
CA PRO A 359 9.24 13.74 0.08
C PRO A 359 7.93 14.49 0.37
N SER A 360 7.00 13.83 1.06
CA SER A 360 5.71 14.44 1.42
C SER A 360 5.83 15.63 2.39
N VAL A 361 6.92 15.66 3.17
CA VAL A 361 7.29 16.75 4.07
C VAL A 361 8.81 16.89 4.07
N SER A 362 9.32 18.12 4.02
CA SER A 362 10.72 18.46 4.26
C SER A 362 10.87 19.55 5.32
N PHE A 363 12.00 19.54 6.02
CA PHE A 363 12.28 20.41 7.15
C PHE A 363 13.59 21.17 6.90
N ASP A 364 13.52 22.51 6.85
CA ASP A 364 14.68 23.39 6.82
C ASP A 364 14.87 24.02 8.21
N SER A 365 15.86 23.53 8.95
CA SER A 365 16.22 24.06 10.28
C SER A 365 16.93 25.41 10.24
N VAL A 366 17.47 25.84 9.09
CA VAL A 366 18.17 27.12 8.93
C VAL A 366 17.18 28.25 8.66
N GLN A 367 16.21 28.01 7.76
CA GLN A 367 15.11 28.94 7.47
C GLN A 367 13.91 28.78 8.42
N LYS A 368 13.99 27.87 9.41
CA LYS A 368 12.89 27.40 10.26
C LYS A 368 11.58 27.18 9.47
N SER A 369 11.68 26.49 8.33
CA SER A 369 10.53 26.28 7.45
C SER A 369 10.21 24.81 7.24
N VAL A 370 8.91 24.49 7.18
CA VAL A 370 8.40 23.15 6.87
C VAL A 370 7.67 23.25 5.54
N THR A 371 8.09 22.45 4.57
CA THR A 371 7.42 22.36 3.27
C THR A 371 6.66 21.05 3.19
N LEU A 372 5.36 21.11 2.95
CA LEU A 372 4.49 19.95 2.80
C LEU A 372 3.98 19.89 1.36
N PHE A 373 4.18 18.75 0.71
CA PHE A 373 3.67 18.53 -0.63
C PHE A 373 2.18 18.18 -0.58
N MET A 374 1.37 18.93 -1.32
CA MET A 374 -0.10 18.88 -1.27
C MET A 374 -0.70 19.05 -2.69
N PRO A 375 -0.46 18.10 -3.60
CA PRO A 375 -1.05 18.11 -4.95
C PRO A 375 -2.57 17.88 -4.90
N GLY A 376 -3.30 18.37 -5.91
CA GLY A 376 -4.73 18.10 -6.06
C GLY A 376 -5.66 18.77 -5.04
N PHE A 377 -5.16 19.80 -4.33
CA PHE A 377 -5.94 20.65 -3.44
C PHE A 377 -5.82 22.11 -3.84
N ASP A 378 -6.92 22.85 -3.72
CA ASP A 378 -6.92 24.31 -3.79
C ASP A 378 -6.54 24.93 -2.43
N LYS A 379 -5.95 26.13 -2.46
CA LYS A 379 -5.53 26.87 -1.25
C LYS A 379 -6.67 27.06 -0.23
N SER A 380 -7.91 27.17 -0.70
CA SER A 380 -9.12 27.32 0.11
C SER A 380 -9.51 26.06 0.89
N GLU A 381 -9.07 24.88 0.47
CA GLU A 381 -9.35 23.60 1.14
C GLU A 381 -8.42 23.31 2.31
N ILE A 382 -7.23 23.93 2.30
CA ILE A 382 -6.12 23.60 3.20
C ILE A 382 -6.23 24.42 4.49
N LYS A 383 -6.50 23.73 5.61
CA LYS A 383 -6.50 24.34 6.94
C LYS A 383 -5.24 23.93 7.71
N LEU A 384 -4.61 24.92 8.34
CA LEU A 384 -3.41 24.75 9.17
C LEU A 384 -3.74 25.15 10.62
N TYR A 385 -3.46 24.25 11.55
CA TYR A 385 -3.56 24.48 12.99
C TYR A 385 -2.22 24.18 13.66
N GLN A 386 -1.92 24.87 14.76
CA GLN A 386 -0.74 24.61 15.58
C GLN A 386 -1.17 24.11 16.97
N TYR A 387 -0.59 22.98 17.41
CA TYR A 387 -0.93 22.30 18.66
C TYR A 387 0.28 22.12 19.58
N ARG A 388 0.01 21.66 20.81
CA ARG A 388 0.99 21.33 21.86
C ARG A 388 2.08 22.40 22.03
N GLY A 389 1.67 23.66 22.22
CA GLY A 389 2.58 24.79 22.46
C GLY A 389 3.51 25.15 21.29
N GLY A 390 3.30 24.57 20.09
CA GLY A 390 4.18 24.80 18.93
C GLY A 390 5.14 23.65 18.63
N SER A 391 4.87 22.45 19.12
CA SER A 391 5.61 21.21 18.79
C SER A 391 4.96 20.35 17.70
N GLU A 392 3.68 20.60 17.37
CA GLU A 392 2.95 19.88 16.33
C GLU A 392 2.17 20.85 15.42
N LEU A 393 2.15 20.55 14.11
CA LEU A 393 1.24 21.16 13.13
C LEU A 393 0.17 20.13 12.76
N LEU A 394 -1.11 20.50 12.81
CA LEU A 394 -2.19 19.72 12.22
C LEU A 394 -2.58 20.36 10.88
N ILE A 395 -2.60 19.54 9.83
CA ILE A 395 -3.14 19.88 8.51
C ILE A 395 -4.48 19.17 8.33
N GLU A 396 -5.46 19.87 7.78
CA GLU A 396 -6.72 19.29 7.30
C GLU A 396 -6.91 19.64 5.82
N ALA A 397 -7.05 18.61 4.97
CA ALA A 397 -7.36 18.72 3.54
C ALA A 397 -7.88 17.36 3.02
N GLY A 398 -8.83 17.36 2.08
CA GLY A 398 -9.28 16.13 1.40
C GLY A 398 -9.92 15.07 2.30
N ASP A 399 -10.69 15.48 3.32
CA ASP A 399 -11.23 14.61 4.39
C ASP A 399 -10.14 13.89 5.23
N GLN A 400 -8.88 14.32 5.12
CA GLN A 400 -7.77 13.77 5.89
C GLN A 400 -7.26 14.79 6.90
N ARG A 401 -6.78 14.29 8.05
CA ARG A 401 -6.11 15.06 9.10
C ARG A 401 -4.72 14.46 9.34
N ARG A 402 -3.67 15.24 9.12
CA ARG A 402 -2.27 14.81 9.27
C ARG A 402 -1.55 15.65 10.32
N VAL A 403 -0.95 14.99 11.32
CA VAL A 403 -0.16 15.67 12.37
C VAL A 403 1.32 15.55 12.03
N ILE A 404 1.98 16.69 11.81
CA ILE A 404 3.42 16.79 11.59
C ILE A 404 4.08 17.21 12.90
N LYS A 405 4.89 16.33 13.47
CA LYS A 405 5.74 16.63 14.63
C LYS A 405 6.94 17.46 14.18
N LEU A 406 7.23 18.53 14.91
CA LEU A 406 8.34 19.43 14.60
C LEU A 406 9.63 18.97 15.32
N PRO A 407 10.80 18.92 14.64
CA PRO A 407 12.09 18.72 15.28
C PRO A 407 12.32 19.75 16.40
N LEU A 408 12.97 19.36 17.50
CA LEU A 408 13.18 20.22 18.69
C LEU A 408 13.79 21.60 18.35
N THR A 409 14.70 21.65 17.36
CA THR A 409 15.34 22.87 16.84
C THR A 409 14.38 23.83 16.12
N MET A 410 13.20 23.34 15.70
CA MET A 410 12.19 24.05 14.92
C MET A 410 10.86 24.21 15.67
N GLN A 411 10.80 23.87 16.97
CA GLN A 411 9.60 24.12 17.78
C GLN A 411 9.52 25.61 18.13
N GLY A 412 8.32 26.18 18.02
CA GLY A 412 8.11 27.62 18.06
C GLY A 412 6.74 28.01 17.52
N LYS A 413 6.46 29.31 17.41
CA LYS A 413 5.15 29.79 16.94
C LYS A 413 5.14 29.89 15.40
N VAL A 414 4.08 29.45 14.73
CA VAL A 414 3.91 29.72 13.28
C VAL A 414 3.91 31.23 13.06
N GLN A 415 4.83 31.71 12.23
CA GLN A 415 4.92 33.10 11.78
C GLN A 415 3.99 33.36 10.61
N GLY A 416 3.81 32.37 9.73
CA GLY A 416 2.92 32.44 8.58
C GLY A 416 3.01 31.18 7.72
N ALA A 417 2.13 31.08 6.72
CA ALA A 417 2.17 30.01 5.73
C ALA A 417 1.78 30.52 4.34
N LYS A 418 2.36 29.93 3.29
CA LYS A 418 2.05 30.21 1.88
C LYS A 418 1.83 28.90 1.12
N PHE A 419 0.93 28.92 0.14
CA PHE A 419 0.71 27.81 -0.79
C PHE A 419 1.16 28.24 -2.18
N VAL A 420 2.18 27.57 -2.71
CA VAL A 420 2.84 27.88 -4.00
C VAL A 420 3.28 26.56 -4.62
N ASP A 421 3.12 26.38 -5.94
CA ASP A 421 3.58 25.19 -6.68
C ASP A 421 3.23 23.84 -6.03
N ARG A 422 1.97 23.70 -5.61
CA ARG A 422 1.41 22.53 -4.89
C ARG A 422 2.06 22.23 -3.52
N ASN A 423 2.81 23.18 -2.96
CA ASN A 423 3.50 23.04 -1.68
C ASN A 423 2.97 24.05 -0.66
N LEU A 424 2.62 23.57 0.54
CA LEU A 424 2.34 24.39 1.70
C LEU A 424 3.66 24.62 2.46
N ILE A 425 4.16 25.85 2.43
CA ILE A 425 5.39 26.26 3.11
C ILE A 425 4.99 27.04 4.37
N VAL A 426 5.34 26.50 5.54
CA VAL A 426 5.04 27.07 6.87
C VAL A 426 6.34 27.58 7.48
N SER A 427 6.38 28.85 7.89
CA SER A 427 7.52 29.46 8.59
C SER A 427 7.27 29.52 10.09
N ILE A 428 8.28 29.18 10.89
CA ILE A 428 8.20 29.08 12.35
C ILE A 428 9.22 30.04 12.99
N ARG A 429 8.80 30.73 14.06
CA ARG A 429 9.62 31.69 14.82
C ARG A 429 10.31 31.02 16.00
#